data_AF-A0A3M7KYK2-F1
#
_entry.id   AF-A0A3M7KYK2-F1
#
_cell.length_a   1.000
_cell.length_b   1.000
_cell.length_c   1.000
_cell.angle_alpha   90.00
_cell.angle_beta   90.00
_cell.angle_gamma   90.00
#
_symmetry.space_group_name_H-M   'P 1'
#
loop_
_entity.id
_entity.type
_entity.pdbx_description
1 polymer ?
#
loop_
_entity_poly.entity_id
_entity_poly.type
_entity_poly.pdbx_seq_one_letter_code
_entity_poly.pdbx_strand_id
1 'polypeptide(L)'
;AEDVAEAVSRVQESLTRSSGVDGWTVEVVGGEARGGAAHDTAQEGLMPSHLERMRKDLELEDSAAPGVQSLDRFDHIYGVRRTAAGKVRRLDIILAPSEEFAMALVGWTGSRTYLRLLRQHAKDVGMYLNSHRLLRKIDGKARLVPDEAPPIVKGGREAWPVGWHAGRRILRQEDVFELLGVPYREPADRNCP
;
A
#
# COMPACT_ATOMS: atom_id res chain seq x y z
N ALA A 1 -13.55 -12.63 -12.04
CA ALA A 1 -14.69 -12.66 -11.11
C ALA A 1 -14.82 -14.02 -10.41
N GLU A 2 -15.33 -15.07 -11.05
CA GLU A 2 -15.53 -16.40 -10.42
C GLU A 2 -14.21 -17.04 -9.92
N ASP A 3 -13.15 -16.97 -10.74
CA ASP A 3 -11.82 -17.51 -10.39
C ASP A 3 -11.17 -16.81 -9.17
N VAL A 4 -11.47 -15.51 -8.97
CA VAL A 4 -10.94 -14.73 -7.84
C VAL A 4 -11.72 -15.05 -6.57
N ALA A 5 -13.05 -15.15 -6.66
CA ALA A 5 -13.89 -15.55 -5.52
C ALA A 5 -13.53 -16.96 -5.02
N GLU A 6 -13.29 -17.90 -5.94
CA GLU A 6 -12.78 -19.24 -5.59
C GLU A 6 -11.43 -19.15 -4.86
N ALA A 7 -10.51 -18.30 -5.35
CA ALA A 7 -9.21 -18.11 -4.71
C ALA A 7 -9.34 -17.57 -3.27
N VAL A 8 -10.17 -16.54 -3.06
CA VAL A 8 -10.41 -15.95 -1.75
C VAL A 8 -10.97 -16.98 -0.77
N SER A 9 -12.01 -17.72 -1.19
CA SER A 9 -12.61 -18.78 -0.37
C SER A 9 -11.59 -19.86 0.02
N ARG A 10 -10.77 -20.33 -0.92
CA ARG A 10 -9.73 -21.33 -0.63
C ARG A 10 -8.65 -20.79 0.31
N VAL A 11 -8.27 -19.52 0.18
CA VAL A 11 -7.30 -18.88 1.08
C VAL A 11 -7.88 -18.78 2.49
N GLN A 12 -9.13 -18.35 2.64
CA GLN A 12 -9.82 -18.29 3.93
C GLN A 12 -9.89 -19.67 4.60
N GLU A 13 -10.33 -20.70 3.89
CA GLU A 13 -10.37 -22.07 4.40
C GLU A 13 -8.99 -22.58 4.83
N SER A 14 -7.96 -22.27 4.03
CA SER A 14 -6.59 -22.68 4.33
C SER A 14 -6.05 -21.97 5.58
N LEU A 15 -6.32 -20.67 5.73
CA LEU A 15 -5.90 -19.88 6.89
C LEU A 15 -6.59 -20.36 8.17
N THR A 16 -7.91 -20.56 8.14
CA THR A 16 -8.65 -21.14 9.27
C THR A 16 -8.07 -22.50 9.65
N ARG A 17 -7.86 -23.38 8.67
CA ARG A 17 -7.35 -24.74 8.91
C ARG A 17 -5.93 -24.73 9.50
N SER A 18 -5.04 -23.88 8.99
CA SER A 18 -3.63 -23.86 9.41
C SER A 18 -3.40 -23.14 10.74
N SER A 19 -4.16 -22.07 11.00
CA SER A 19 -4.04 -21.29 12.23
C SER A 19 -4.86 -21.86 13.39
N GLY A 20 -5.91 -22.63 13.11
CA GLY A 20 -6.89 -23.05 14.10
C GLY A 20 -7.76 -21.91 14.63
N VAL A 21 -7.71 -20.73 13.97
CA VAL A 21 -8.43 -19.52 14.36
C VAL A 21 -9.35 -19.08 13.23
N ASP A 22 -10.60 -18.81 13.56
CA ASP A 22 -11.60 -18.23 12.66
C ASP A 22 -11.53 -16.70 12.62
N GLY A 23 -12.21 -16.10 11.65
CA GLY A 23 -12.36 -14.64 11.56
C GLY A 23 -11.26 -13.91 10.78
N TRP A 24 -10.50 -14.62 9.95
CA TRP A 24 -9.55 -14.00 9.02
C TRP A 24 -10.27 -13.05 8.06
N THR A 25 -9.81 -11.80 8.01
CA THR A 25 -10.21 -10.84 6.99
C THR A 25 -9.31 -11.02 5.77
N VAL A 26 -9.91 -11.26 4.60
CA VAL A 26 -9.18 -11.46 3.34
C VAL A 26 -9.73 -10.49 2.31
N GLU A 27 -8.83 -9.68 1.75
CA GLU A 27 -9.16 -8.67 0.76
C GLU A 27 -8.32 -8.88 -0.50
N VAL A 28 -8.94 -8.67 -1.66
CA VAL A 28 -8.24 -8.72 -2.94
C VAL A 28 -7.53 -7.37 -3.15
N VAL A 29 -6.26 -7.42 -3.54
CA VAL A 29 -5.43 -6.25 -3.83
C VAL A 29 -4.89 -6.30 -5.27
N GLY A 30 -4.04 -5.34 -5.65
CA GLY A 30 -3.43 -5.31 -6.97
C GLY A 30 -4.42 -5.02 -8.11
N GLY A 31 -4.09 -5.48 -9.32
CA GLY A 31 -4.84 -5.18 -10.53
C GLY A 31 -6.30 -5.63 -10.50
N GLU A 32 -6.59 -6.75 -9.85
CA GLU A 32 -7.96 -7.26 -9.70
C GLU A 32 -8.83 -6.32 -8.86
N ALA A 33 -8.30 -5.80 -7.74
CA ALA A 33 -9.00 -4.81 -6.91
C ALA A 33 -9.30 -3.50 -7.67
N ARG A 34 -8.46 -3.16 -8.64
CA ARG A 34 -8.60 -1.94 -9.46
C ARG A 34 -9.45 -2.14 -10.72
N GLY A 35 -10.21 -3.24 -10.81
CA GLY A 35 -11.14 -3.48 -11.92
C GLY A 35 -10.53 -4.17 -13.14
N GLY A 36 -9.33 -4.76 -13.02
CA GLY A 36 -8.78 -5.67 -14.03
C GLY A 36 -8.32 -4.98 -15.32
N ALA A 37 -7.13 -4.37 -15.29
CA ALA A 37 -6.28 -4.39 -16.47
C ALA A 37 -5.45 -5.68 -16.43
N ALA A 38 -5.22 -6.30 -17.59
CA ALA A 38 -4.43 -7.51 -17.75
C ALA A 38 -3.14 -7.48 -16.91
N HIS A 39 -2.68 -8.66 -16.50
CA HIS A 39 -1.37 -8.91 -15.87
C HIS A 39 -0.37 -7.81 -16.22
N ASP A 40 0.31 -7.26 -15.21
CA ASP A 40 1.61 -6.61 -15.40
C ASP A 40 2.39 -7.52 -16.36
N THR A 41 2.39 -7.13 -17.64
CA THR A 41 3.05 -7.89 -18.69
C THR A 41 4.50 -7.91 -18.23
N ALA A 42 5.07 -9.10 -18.16
CA ALA A 42 6.39 -9.35 -17.59
C ALA A 42 7.30 -8.13 -17.81
N GLN A 43 7.85 -7.57 -16.72
CA GLN A 43 8.87 -6.53 -16.81
C GLN A 43 10.20 -7.13 -17.25
N GLU A 44 10.17 -8.01 -18.25
CA GLU A 44 11.35 -8.43 -18.97
C GLU A 44 11.69 -7.32 -19.96
N GLY A 45 12.68 -6.51 -19.60
CA GLY A 45 13.36 -5.60 -20.54
C GLY A 45 12.91 -4.13 -20.54
N LEU A 46 12.08 -3.66 -19.59
CA LEU A 46 11.78 -2.23 -19.52
C LEU A 46 12.96 -1.45 -18.93
N MET A 47 13.60 -0.68 -19.82
CA MET A 47 14.43 0.51 -19.56
C MET A 47 13.92 1.30 -18.34
N PRO A 48 14.81 2.05 -17.64
CA PRO A 48 14.43 2.83 -16.46
C PRO A 48 13.09 3.54 -16.70
N SER A 49 12.19 3.38 -15.74
CA SER A 49 10.85 3.98 -15.77
C SER A 49 10.98 5.45 -16.17
N HIS A 50 10.00 6.01 -16.87
CA HIS A 50 10.09 7.42 -17.30
C HIS A 50 10.45 8.35 -16.12
N LEU A 51 10.02 8.02 -14.90
CA LEU A 51 10.42 8.70 -13.66
C LEU A 51 11.91 8.56 -13.31
N GLU A 52 12.53 7.39 -13.50
CA GLU A 52 13.97 7.21 -13.29
C GLU A 52 14.79 7.96 -14.34
N ARG A 53 14.33 7.98 -15.61
CA ARG A 53 14.93 8.83 -16.66
C ARG A 53 14.80 10.31 -16.31
N MET A 54 13.62 10.76 -15.93
CA MET A 54 13.40 12.16 -15.51
C MET A 54 14.23 12.53 -14.28
N ARG A 55 14.36 11.66 -13.28
CA ARG A 55 15.24 11.91 -12.12
C ARG A 55 16.69 12.11 -12.54
N LYS A 56 17.17 11.29 -13.48
CA LYS A 56 18.52 11.40 -14.04
C LYS A 56 18.68 12.67 -14.88
N ASP A 57 17.72 12.98 -15.75
CA ASP A 57 17.75 14.14 -16.65
C ASP A 57 17.68 15.46 -15.87
N LEU A 58 17.03 15.46 -14.70
CA LEU A 58 16.88 16.62 -13.82
C LEU A 58 17.96 16.69 -12.74
N GLU A 59 18.97 15.82 -12.77
CA GLU A 59 20.06 15.74 -11.78
C GLU A 59 19.57 15.74 -10.32
N LEU A 60 18.41 15.13 -10.05
CA LEU A 60 17.80 15.14 -8.73
C LEU A 60 18.57 14.21 -7.79
N GLU A 61 19.07 14.76 -6.68
CA GLU A 61 19.71 13.97 -5.63
C GLU A 61 18.75 12.94 -5.00
N ASP A 62 19.33 11.84 -4.50
CA ASP A 62 18.56 10.86 -3.75
C ASP A 62 17.98 11.52 -2.49
N SER A 63 16.66 11.67 -2.46
CA SER A 63 15.93 12.15 -1.30
C SER A 63 16.41 11.40 -0.06
N ALA A 64 16.78 12.14 1.00
CA ALA A 64 17.17 11.67 2.33
C ALA A 64 16.06 10.91 3.10
N ALA A 65 15.20 10.21 2.37
CA ALA A 65 14.33 9.18 2.92
C ALA A 65 15.22 8.14 3.59
N PRO A 66 14.86 7.67 4.80
CA PRO A 66 15.59 6.63 5.50
C PRO A 66 15.93 5.48 4.55
N GLY A 67 17.24 5.23 4.39
CA GLY A 67 17.76 4.28 3.41
C GLY A 67 17.23 2.87 3.64
N VAL A 68 16.87 2.19 2.55
CA VAL A 68 16.92 0.73 2.34
C VAL A 68 16.33 -0.16 3.47
N GLN A 69 15.44 0.36 4.31
CA GLN A 69 14.50 -0.43 5.12
C GLN A 69 13.15 -0.60 4.40
N SER A 70 13.14 -0.40 3.08
CA SER A 70 12.02 -0.56 2.17
C SER A 70 11.82 -2.02 1.72
N LEU A 71 12.20 -3.00 2.55
CA LEU A 71 11.68 -4.35 2.36
C LEU A 71 10.32 -4.36 3.04
N ASP A 72 9.29 -4.65 2.27
CA ASP A 72 7.98 -4.92 2.84
C ASP A 72 8.14 -6.08 3.83
N ARG A 73 7.88 -5.82 5.11
CA ARG A 73 8.12 -6.76 6.21
C ARG A 73 6.92 -7.64 6.54
N PHE A 74 5.83 -7.55 5.77
CA PHE A 74 4.74 -8.50 5.90
C PHE A 74 5.23 -9.89 5.47
N ASP A 75 4.60 -10.94 5.97
CA ASP A 75 4.91 -12.29 5.48
C ASP A 75 4.26 -12.46 4.10
N HIS A 76 5.05 -12.96 3.15
CA HIS A 76 4.59 -13.23 1.78
C HIS A 76 4.58 -14.73 1.49
N ILE A 77 3.49 -15.18 0.88
CA ILE A 77 3.41 -16.51 0.27
C ILE A 77 3.22 -16.29 -1.23
N TYR A 78 4.27 -16.57 -1.99
CA TYR A 78 4.23 -16.54 -3.45
C TYR A 78 4.02 -17.96 -3.97
N GLY A 79 3.11 -18.12 -4.91
CA GLY A 79 2.81 -19.44 -5.45
C GLY A 79 2.07 -19.41 -6.77
N VAL A 80 1.74 -20.62 -7.22
CA VAL A 80 0.88 -20.85 -8.37
C VAL A 80 -0.24 -21.76 -7.95
N ARG A 81 -1.46 -21.47 -8.40
CA ARG A 81 -2.62 -22.33 -8.23
C ARG A 81 -3.17 -22.77 -9.57
N ARG A 82 -3.77 -23.95 -9.59
CA ARG A 82 -4.56 -24.44 -10.72
C ARG A 82 -6.03 -24.16 -10.45
N THR A 83 -6.69 -23.47 -11.38
CA THR A 83 -8.13 -23.21 -11.36
C THR A 83 -8.92 -24.50 -11.67
N ALA A 84 -10.21 -24.55 -11.33
CA ALA A 84 -11.08 -25.67 -11.72
C ALA A 84 -11.09 -25.92 -13.24
N ALA A 85 -10.94 -24.86 -14.04
CA ALA A 85 -10.83 -24.94 -15.50
C ALA A 85 -9.42 -25.34 -16.02
N GLY A 86 -8.52 -25.77 -15.13
CA GLY A 86 -7.19 -26.25 -15.48
C GLY A 86 -6.12 -25.18 -15.74
N LYS A 87 -6.51 -23.89 -15.81
CA LYS A 87 -5.57 -22.75 -15.97
C LYS A 87 -4.65 -22.63 -14.76
N VAL A 88 -3.39 -22.25 -14.97
CA VAL A 88 -2.43 -21.94 -13.91
C VAL A 88 -2.39 -20.43 -13.71
N ARG A 89 -2.50 -19.97 -12.46
CA ARG A 89 -2.49 -18.56 -12.07
C ARG A 89 -1.46 -18.34 -10.96
N ARG A 90 -0.76 -17.21 -11.00
CA ARG A 90 0.05 -16.77 -9.85
C ARG A 90 -0.89 -16.36 -8.71
N LEU A 91 -0.54 -16.72 -7.48
CA LEU A 91 -1.23 -16.32 -6.27
C LEU A 91 -0.18 -15.78 -5.29
N ASP A 92 -0.35 -14.52 -4.93
CA ASP A 92 0.52 -13.83 -3.98
C ASP A 92 -0.34 -13.48 -2.76
N ILE A 93 0.01 -14.00 -1.58
CA ILE A 93 -0.70 -13.72 -0.31
C ILE A 93 0.22 -12.88 0.56
N ILE A 94 -0.30 -11.79 1.11
CA ILE A 94 0.39 -10.92 2.05
C ILE A 94 -0.33 -11.00 3.40
N LEU A 95 0.39 -11.36 4.47
CA LEU A 95 -0.15 -11.41 5.82
C LEU A 95 0.26 -10.14 6.58
N ALA A 96 -0.74 -9.32 6.91
CA ALA A 96 -0.55 -8.10 7.67
C ALA A 96 -1.21 -8.22 9.06
N PRO A 97 -0.59 -7.69 10.12
CA PRO A 97 -1.25 -7.51 11.41
C PRO A 97 -2.50 -6.62 11.26
N SER A 98 -3.50 -6.83 12.10
CA SER A 98 -4.77 -6.09 12.04
C SER A 98 -4.59 -4.56 12.15
N GLU A 99 -3.56 -4.14 12.87
CA GLU A 99 -3.12 -2.75 13.08
C GLU A 99 -2.61 -2.09 11.80
N GLU A 100 -2.15 -2.88 10.85
CA GLU A 100 -1.50 -2.43 9.62
C GLU A 100 -2.34 -2.74 8.40
N PHE A 101 -3.51 -3.38 8.58
CA PHE A 101 -4.32 -3.89 7.49
C PHE A 101 -4.71 -2.79 6.50
N ALA A 102 -5.19 -1.64 6.98
CA ALA A 102 -5.51 -0.50 6.13
C ALA A 102 -4.29 0.05 5.37
N MET A 103 -3.12 0.07 6.01
CA MET A 103 -1.86 0.49 5.36
C MET A 103 -1.42 -0.51 4.29
N ALA A 104 -1.59 -1.82 4.57
CA ALA A 104 -1.31 -2.90 3.63
C ALA A 104 -2.24 -2.83 2.41
N LEU A 105 -3.53 -2.58 2.62
CA LEU A 105 -4.49 -2.37 1.54
C LEU A 105 -4.04 -1.25 0.62
N VAL A 106 -3.70 -0.07 1.15
CA VAL A 106 -3.17 1.02 0.32
C VAL A 106 -1.88 0.59 -0.39
N GLY A 107 -0.91 0.04 0.34
CA GLY A 107 0.42 -0.33 -0.16
C GLY A 107 0.43 -1.41 -1.25
N TRP A 108 -0.56 -2.29 -1.26
CA TRP A 108 -0.65 -3.43 -2.19
C TRP A 108 -1.78 -3.32 -3.22
N THR A 109 -2.73 -2.41 -3.03
CA THR A 109 -3.78 -2.14 -4.04
C THR A 109 -3.18 -1.51 -5.29
N GLY A 110 -2.14 -0.67 -5.17
CA GLY A 110 -1.53 -0.01 -6.33
C GLY A 110 -2.44 1.03 -7.00
N SER A 111 -2.19 1.42 -8.24
CA SER A 111 -1.12 0.93 -9.14
C SER A 111 0.30 1.34 -8.70
N ARG A 112 1.34 0.77 -9.30
CA ARG A 112 2.74 1.11 -8.96
C ARG A 112 3.04 2.60 -9.14
N THR A 113 2.63 3.20 -10.26
CA THR A 113 2.82 4.64 -10.50
C THR A 113 2.02 5.45 -9.48
N TYR A 114 0.78 5.09 -9.22
CA TYR A 114 -0.07 5.75 -8.23
C TYR A 114 0.60 5.78 -6.84
N LEU A 115 1.13 4.65 -6.38
CA LEU A 115 1.82 4.57 -5.09
C LEU A 115 3.10 5.41 -5.05
N ARG A 116 3.85 5.51 -6.16
CA ARG A 116 5.01 6.43 -6.21
C ARG A 116 4.57 7.87 -6.04
N LEU A 117 3.53 8.29 -6.75
CA LEU A 117 3.01 9.66 -6.67
C LEU A 117 2.46 9.96 -5.27
N LEU A 118 1.72 9.02 -4.67
CA LEU A 118 1.18 9.17 -3.32
C LEU A 118 2.31 9.27 -2.27
N ARG A 119 3.37 8.46 -2.41
CA ARG A 119 4.55 8.53 -1.53
C ARG A 119 5.36 9.81 -1.76
N GLN A 120 5.43 10.29 -3.00
CA GLN A 120 6.08 11.57 -3.30
C GLN A 120 5.29 12.73 -2.68
N HIS A 121 3.97 12.76 -2.83
CA HIS A 121 3.11 13.73 -2.17
C HIS A 121 3.31 13.73 -0.65
N ALA A 122 3.35 12.53 -0.04
CA ALA A 122 3.64 12.42 1.40
C ALA A 122 4.96 13.12 1.76
N LYS A 123 6.03 12.92 0.97
CA LYS A 123 7.32 13.61 1.17
C LYS A 123 7.22 15.11 1.00
N ASP A 124 6.48 15.57 0.00
CA ASP A 124 6.32 16.99 -0.31
C ASP A 124 5.60 17.73 0.84
N VAL A 125 4.76 17.02 1.60
CA VAL A 125 4.13 17.55 2.83
C VAL A 125 4.89 17.17 4.11
N GLY A 126 6.15 16.72 4.03
CA GLY A 126 7.00 16.46 5.20
C GLY A 126 6.72 15.13 5.93
N MET A 127 6.01 14.22 5.29
CA MET A 127 5.66 12.89 5.80
C MET A 127 6.31 11.77 4.97
N TYR A 128 6.25 10.54 5.46
CA TYR A 128 6.82 9.36 4.82
C TYR A 128 5.81 8.23 4.87
N LEU A 129 5.32 7.83 3.70
CA LEU A 129 4.35 6.76 3.54
C LEU A 129 5.02 5.47 3.06
N ASN A 130 4.73 4.35 3.71
CA ASN A 130 5.05 3.01 3.21
C ASN A 130 3.86 2.05 3.43
N SER A 131 4.00 0.76 3.09
CA SER A 131 2.92 -0.24 3.22
C SER A 131 2.55 -0.57 4.68
N HIS A 132 3.32 -0.08 5.66
CA HIS A 132 3.17 -0.42 7.07
C HIS A 132 2.68 0.77 7.90
N ARG A 133 3.24 1.96 7.71
CA ARG A 133 2.99 3.16 8.54
C ARG A 133 3.06 4.44 7.73
N LEU A 134 2.43 5.48 8.27
CA LEU A 134 2.69 6.88 7.94
C LEU A 134 3.56 7.47 9.05
N LEU A 135 4.65 8.14 8.67
CA LEU A 135 5.59 8.74 9.61
C LEU A 135 5.85 10.19 9.27
N ARG A 136 6.38 10.95 10.23
CA ARG A 136 7.03 12.24 9.99
C ARG A 136 8.29 12.36 10.83
N LYS A 137 9.14 13.34 10.53
CA LYS A 137 10.38 13.58 11.27
C LYS A 137 10.21 14.79 12.19
N ILE A 138 10.40 14.60 13.49
CA ILE A 138 10.43 15.67 14.51
C ILE A 138 11.77 15.57 15.25
N ASP A 139 12.52 16.67 15.33
CA ASP A 139 13.81 16.73 16.02
C ASP A 139 14.77 15.58 15.64
N GLY A 140 14.84 15.29 14.35
CA GLY A 140 15.69 14.22 13.83
C GLY A 140 15.12 12.80 13.96
N LYS A 141 14.03 12.61 14.70
CA LYS A 141 13.46 11.28 15.01
C LYS A 141 12.18 11.02 14.22
N ALA A 142 12.02 9.78 13.75
CA ALA A 142 10.76 9.35 13.17
C ALA A 142 9.67 9.29 14.24
N ARG A 143 8.47 9.73 13.87
CA ARG A 143 7.26 9.68 14.68
C ARG A 143 6.12 9.11 13.88
N LEU A 144 5.34 8.22 14.48
CA LEU A 144 4.15 7.64 13.88
C LEU A 144 3.03 8.68 13.78
N VAL A 145 2.38 8.74 12.63
CA VAL A 145 1.17 9.54 12.41
C VAL A 145 0.01 8.57 12.21
N PRO A 146 -1.10 8.68 12.97
CA PRO A 146 -1.42 9.69 13.98
C PRO A 146 -0.97 9.33 15.41
N ASP A 147 -0.27 8.22 15.61
CA ASP A 147 -0.16 7.67 16.98
C ASP A 147 0.65 8.58 17.91
N GLU A 148 1.80 9.04 17.43
CA GLU A 148 2.78 9.82 18.20
C GLU A 148 2.79 11.31 17.84
N ALA A 149 2.25 11.69 16.67
CA ALA A 149 2.28 13.07 16.20
C ALA A 149 1.18 13.38 15.15
N PRO A 150 0.67 14.64 15.10
CA PRO A 150 -0.29 15.06 14.09
C PRO A 150 0.28 15.02 12.67
N PRO A 151 -0.56 14.87 11.63
CA PRO A 151 -0.11 15.04 10.27
C PRO A 151 0.29 16.50 10.01
N ILE A 152 1.01 16.70 8.91
CA ILE A 152 1.27 18.05 8.37
C ILE A 152 0.17 18.33 7.36
N VAL A 153 -0.65 19.35 7.64
CA VAL A 153 -1.74 19.77 6.76
C VAL A 153 -1.27 20.85 5.79
N LYS A 154 -2.12 21.16 4.80
CA LYS A 154 -1.85 22.20 3.79
C LYS A 154 -1.39 23.51 4.47
N GLY A 155 -0.28 24.05 3.97
CA GLY A 155 0.36 25.24 4.54
C GLY A 155 1.40 24.94 5.62
N GLY A 156 1.79 23.67 5.81
CA GLY A 156 2.87 23.27 6.71
C GLY A 156 2.52 23.31 8.20
N ARG A 157 1.23 23.43 8.52
CA ARG A 157 0.76 23.47 9.91
C ARG A 157 0.59 22.05 10.44
N GLU A 158 0.85 21.87 11.71
CA GLU A 158 0.58 20.61 12.41
C GLU A 158 -0.84 20.65 12.98
N ALA A 159 -1.71 19.79 12.49
CA ALA A 159 -3.09 19.74 12.98
C ALA A 159 -3.71 18.37 12.77
N TRP A 160 -4.45 17.91 13.76
CA TRP A 160 -5.34 16.77 13.61
C TRP A 160 -6.50 17.11 12.68
N PRO A 161 -6.85 16.26 11.71
CA PRO A 161 -8.15 16.35 11.06
C PRO A 161 -9.28 16.24 12.09
N VAL A 162 -10.50 16.69 11.74
CA VAL A 162 -11.62 16.72 12.69
C VAL A 162 -11.90 15.31 13.25
N GLY A 163 -11.91 15.18 14.57
CA GLY A 163 -12.12 13.91 15.26
C GLY A 163 -10.88 13.02 15.39
N TRP A 164 -9.70 13.50 14.99
CA TRP A 164 -8.43 12.80 15.21
C TRP A 164 -7.70 13.28 16.46
N HIS A 165 -6.89 12.39 17.02
CA HIS A 165 -6.06 12.63 18.20
C HIS A 165 -4.90 11.63 18.24
N ALA A 166 -3.92 11.87 19.12
CA ALA A 166 -2.85 10.92 19.40
C ALA A 166 -3.43 9.58 19.89
N GLY A 167 -2.86 8.45 19.46
CA GLY A 167 -3.39 7.12 19.78
C GLY A 167 -4.51 6.59 18.87
N ARG A 168 -5.07 7.42 17.96
CA ARG A 168 -6.10 6.93 17.04
C ARG A 168 -5.51 5.93 16.05
N ARG A 169 -6.20 4.82 15.77
CA ARG A 169 -5.75 3.84 14.77
C ARG A 169 -6.21 4.20 13.36
N ILE A 170 -5.40 3.88 12.37
CA ILE A 170 -5.78 3.86 10.96
C ILE A 170 -6.52 2.54 10.72
N LEU A 171 -7.83 2.60 10.52
CA LEU A 171 -8.67 1.40 10.41
C LEU A 171 -9.16 1.16 8.98
N ARG A 172 -9.21 2.21 8.17
CA ARG A 172 -9.69 2.16 6.78
C ARG A 172 -8.73 2.84 5.83
N GLN A 173 -8.86 2.58 4.53
CA GLN A 173 -7.99 3.20 3.53
C GLN A 173 -8.18 4.72 3.52
N GLU A 174 -9.42 5.20 3.60
CA GLU A 174 -9.83 6.60 3.66
C GLU A 174 -9.07 7.39 4.72
N ASP A 175 -8.81 6.76 5.87
CA ASP A 175 -8.10 7.36 6.99
C ASP A 175 -6.67 7.77 6.56
N VAL A 176 -6.01 6.98 5.70
CA VAL A 176 -4.68 7.30 5.13
C VAL A 176 -4.75 8.53 4.23
N PHE A 177 -5.80 8.62 3.40
CA PHE A 177 -5.99 9.75 2.48
C PHE A 177 -6.32 11.04 3.22
N GLU A 178 -7.15 10.95 4.25
CA GLU A 178 -7.49 12.06 5.13
C GLU A 178 -6.24 12.63 5.83
N LEU A 179 -5.38 11.75 6.38
CA LEU A 179 -4.11 12.16 6.99
C LEU A 179 -3.14 12.81 6.01
N LEU A 180 -3.13 12.36 4.75
CA LEU A 180 -2.32 12.94 3.67
C LEU A 180 -2.92 14.22 3.09
N GLY A 181 -4.13 14.61 3.50
CA GLY A 181 -4.83 15.80 3.01
C GLY A 181 -5.22 15.70 1.53
N VAL A 182 -5.46 14.50 1.02
CA VAL A 182 -5.88 14.25 -0.37
C VAL A 182 -7.25 13.57 -0.40
N PRO A 183 -8.07 13.79 -1.45
CA PRO A 183 -9.33 13.08 -1.60
C PRO A 183 -9.10 11.57 -1.69
N TYR A 184 -9.94 10.80 -0.99
CA TYR A 184 -9.98 9.36 -1.16
C TYR A 184 -10.34 9.01 -2.61
N ARG A 185 -9.69 7.95 -3.13
CA ARG A 185 -10.00 7.37 -4.43
C ARG A 185 -10.27 5.89 -4.26
N GLU A 186 -11.35 5.42 -4.87
CA GLU A 186 -11.64 3.99 -4.91
C GLU A 186 -10.54 3.24 -5.66
N PRO A 187 -10.27 1.96 -5.36
CA PRO A 187 -9.26 1.16 -6.03
C PRO A 187 -9.28 1.27 -7.57
N ALA A 188 -10.47 1.26 -8.18
CA ALA A 188 -10.65 1.39 -9.63
C ALA A 188 -10.10 2.71 -10.20
N ASP A 189 -10.09 3.78 -9.41
CA ASP A 189 -9.63 5.12 -9.78
C ASP A 189 -8.12 5.35 -9.50
N ARG A 190 -7.39 4.29 -9.14
CA ARG A 190 -5.95 4.31 -8.84
C ARG A 190 -5.09 3.74 -9.97
N ASN A 191 -5.69 3.54 -11.14
CA ASN A 191 -4.97 3.15 -12.35
C ASN A 191 -4.25 4.37 -12.93
N CYS A 192 -2.92 4.39 -12.79
CA CYS A 192 -2.06 5.39 -13.41
C CYS A 192 -1.18 4.73 -14.47
N PRO A 193 -0.96 5.39 -15.62
CA PRO A 193 -0.05 4.90 -16.66
C PRO A 193 1.41 4.82 -16.22
#